data_AF-A0A3M7M0C3-F1
#
_entry.id   AF-A0A3M7M0C3-F1
#
_cell.length_a   1.000
_cell.length_b   1.000
_cell.length_c   1.000
_cell.angle_alpha   90.00
_cell.angle_beta   90.00
_cell.angle_gamma   90.00
#
_symmetry.space_group_name_H-M   'P 1'
#
loop_
_entity.id
_entity.type
_entity.pdbx_description
1 polymer ?
#
loop_
_entity_poly.entity_id
_entity_poly.type
_entity_poly.pdbx_seq_one_letter_code
_entity_poly.pdbx_strand_id
1 'polypeptide(L)'
;MGKQLPSTDARYCLLRNRFIPSMMRRTLRRSCDRCAKAKASCDLRTPCTRCLKRKAPHCVYVNEPLTSTSAGPTTTNYSGNAHNSGSIASPVSVYQSTIVSNCFDPFDSYPQTRLPRAHVQQLMQHFLTDITFQYYPLDLDMSSNPFVVSWWPLALGDPALFHVSLQTASLDLELKAQKGFLNSEILMNDSVSLVRQRVADPLLRCKDETIDSVVTLAAIEYGKRCMRTAKMHIDGVKSMVQSRGGIQLLKLTSPLTARMVSWYVSSMIRLNVAQLLTLHDRVLLILMQTPQFDVQDDLRVGDAIAPIPQWLDVTACSQDPTPPYLVDLKLNPLVEDVFFRLRNLFRQSQQHYLSTTDLHDLTCYVLHKLLLPSPSTTALSTPNVLETSQCIRHAIALYMLTIHGTTYFSHAELQWSLVSKLRDNLENVPALFMIHHKPLVLWVSFVGVVASCGTPHRRWFTTQAKTFAADMSLYTLDDITVCLEEIFWFKSPRTENLFDQALGDVMSTS
;
A
#
# COMPACT_ATOMS: atom_id res chain seq x y z
N MET A 1 -60.50 4.83 -53.82
CA MET A 1 -60.28 3.47 -53.30
C MET A 1 -59.73 3.62 -51.89
N GLY A 2 -60.56 3.62 -50.83
CA GLY A 2 -61.21 2.46 -50.22
C GLY A 2 -60.21 1.76 -49.29
N LYS A 3 -60.40 1.52 -47.98
CA LYS A 3 -61.59 1.46 -47.11
C LYS A 3 -61.14 1.49 -45.62
N GLN A 4 -61.97 2.10 -44.78
CA GLN A 4 -62.49 1.67 -43.46
C GLN A 4 -61.57 1.19 -42.29
N LEU A 5 -61.69 1.95 -41.18
CA LEU A 5 -61.73 1.60 -39.72
C LEU A 5 -62.66 0.38 -39.41
N PRO A 6 -62.80 -0.22 -38.17
CA PRO A 6 -62.74 0.43 -36.83
C PRO A 6 -62.34 -0.43 -35.57
N SER A 7 -62.32 0.25 -34.40
CA SER A 7 -62.80 -0.10 -33.02
C SER A 7 -62.63 -1.52 -32.45
N THR A 8 -62.26 -1.75 -31.18
CA THR A 8 -63.04 -1.53 -29.92
C THR A 8 -62.08 -1.72 -28.71
N ASP A 9 -62.02 -0.88 -27.67
CA ASP A 9 -62.95 -0.63 -26.55
C ASP A 9 -63.27 -1.86 -25.67
N ALA A 10 -62.79 -1.86 -24.40
CA ALA A 10 -63.55 -2.28 -23.22
C ALA A 10 -62.70 -2.21 -21.92
N ARG A 11 -63.18 -1.39 -20.99
CA ARG A 11 -62.79 -1.29 -19.57
C ARG A 11 -63.47 -2.40 -18.73
N TYR A 12 -62.89 -2.64 -17.55
CA TYR A 12 -63.52 -2.80 -16.21
C TYR A 12 -63.31 -4.10 -15.38
N CYS A 13 -63.04 -3.81 -14.09
CA CYS A 13 -63.31 -4.53 -12.84
C CYS A 13 -62.43 -5.73 -12.46
N LEU A 14 -61.53 -5.56 -11.48
CA LEU A 14 -61.75 -5.67 -10.02
C LEU A 14 -62.15 -7.08 -9.57
N LEU A 15 -61.28 -7.72 -8.77
CA LEU A 15 -61.69 -8.46 -7.58
C LEU A 15 -60.52 -8.60 -6.59
N ARG A 16 -60.80 -8.20 -5.36
CA ARG A 16 -60.04 -8.40 -4.11
C ARG A 16 -59.67 -9.87 -3.91
N ASN A 17 -58.53 -10.12 -3.26
CA ASN A 17 -58.56 -10.89 -2.02
C ASN A 17 -57.40 -10.54 -1.07
N ARG A 18 -57.79 -10.32 0.19
CA ARG A 18 -56.94 -10.12 1.38
C ARG A 18 -56.24 -11.43 1.73
N PHE A 19 -54.99 -11.36 2.17
CA PHE A 19 -54.51 -12.17 3.30
C PHE A 19 -53.29 -11.46 3.94
N ILE A 20 -53.46 -11.05 5.20
CA ILE A 20 -52.38 -10.75 6.13
C ILE A 20 -52.22 -12.00 6.99
N PRO A 21 -51.01 -12.57 7.08
CA PRO A 21 -50.56 -13.18 8.32
C PRO A 21 -49.44 -12.34 8.93
N SER A 22 -49.65 -11.95 10.18
CA SER A 22 -48.67 -11.33 11.06
C SER A 22 -47.38 -12.15 11.16
N MET A 23 -46.23 -11.52 10.94
CA MET A 23 -44.95 -12.01 11.46
C MET A 23 -44.34 -10.94 12.39
N MET A 24 -44.08 -11.40 13.61
CA MET A 24 -43.61 -10.62 14.76
C MET A 24 -42.34 -9.83 14.42
N ARG A 25 -42.41 -8.50 14.54
CA ARG A 25 -41.21 -7.68 14.76
C ARG A 25 -40.59 -8.10 16.09
N ARG A 26 -39.44 -8.77 16.07
CA ARG A 26 -38.53 -8.78 17.23
C ARG A 26 -37.98 -7.36 17.35
N THR A 27 -38.62 -6.58 18.21
CA THR A 27 -38.21 -5.21 18.52
C THR A 27 -36.83 -5.26 19.17
N LEU A 28 -35.84 -4.57 18.56
CA LEU A 28 -34.63 -4.16 19.26
C LEU A 28 -35.08 -3.46 20.55
N ARG A 29 -34.71 -4.03 21.71
CA ARG A 29 -35.07 -3.46 23.01
C ARG A 29 -34.55 -2.02 23.06
N ARG A 30 -35.46 -1.06 22.94
CA ARG A 30 -35.14 0.35 23.16
C ARG A 30 -35.04 0.65 24.67
N SER A 31 -35.74 -0.07 25.54
CA SER A 31 -35.72 0.21 26.99
C SER A 31 -34.47 -0.32 27.71
N CYS A 32 -34.01 0.40 28.75
CA CYS A 32 -32.97 -0.09 29.65
C CYS A 32 -33.40 -1.38 30.35
N ASP A 33 -32.44 -2.19 30.80
CA ASP A 33 -32.69 -3.52 31.33
C ASP A 33 -33.67 -3.55 32.50
N ARG A 34 -33.60 -2.55 33.38
CA ARG A 34 -34.49 -2.47 34.54
C ARG A 34 -35.93 -2.12 34.13
N CYS A 35 -36.11 -1.20 33.19
CA CYS A 35 -37.43 -0.89 32.64
C CYS A 35 -37.99 -2.07 31.85
N ALA A 36 -37.14 -2.80 31.12
CA ALA A 36 -37.53 -4.01 30.41
C ALA A 36 -38.00 -5.12 31.36
N LYS A 37 -37.23 -5.41 32.43
CA LYS A 37 -37.62 -6.39 33.47
C LYS A 37 -38.91 -5.98 34.19
N ALA A 38 -39.10 -4.68 34.43
CA ALA A 38 -40.31 -4.15 35.04
C ALA A 38 -41.50 -4.00 34.06
N LYS A 39 -41.35 -4.39 32.78
CA LYS A 39 -42.34 -4.20 31.70
C LYS A 39 -42.88 -2.77 31.63
N ALA A 40 -42.00 -1.79 31.86
CA ALA A 40 -42.33 -0.37 31.93
C ALA A 40 -41.72 0.41 30.75
N SER A 41 -42.35 1.53 30.39
CA SER A 41 -41.80 2.45 29.37
C SER A 41 -40.50 3.11 29.85
N CYS A 42 -39.58 3.33 28.90
CA CYS A 42 -38.27 3.94 29.12
C CYS A 42 -38.11 5.11 28.15
N ASP A 43 -37.68 6.26 28.67
CA ASP A 43 -37.48 7.52 27.95
C ASP A 43 -36.09 7.65 27.30
N LEU A 44 -35.29 6.56 27.31
CA LEU A 44 -34.02 6.44 26.60
C LEU A 44 -32.90 7.39 27.03
N ARG A 45 -33.06 8.09 28.16
CA ARG A 45 -32.00 8.89 28.79
C ARG A 45 -31.11 8.01 29.66
N THR A 46 -29.86 8.40 29.87
CA THR A 46 -28.91 7.67 30.74
C THR A 46 -28.52 8.55 31.94
N PRO A 47 -28.95 8.23 33.18
CA PRO A 47 -29.95 7.23 33.55
C PRO A 47 -31.39 7.67 33.20
N CYS A 48 -32.28 6.71 32.92
CA CYS A 48 -33.65 7.01 32.49
C CYS A 48 -34.46 7.60 33.66
N THR A 49 -35.45 8.46 33.38
CA THR A 49 -36.20 9.22 34.42
C THR A 49 -36.80 8.29 35.48
N ARG A 50 -37.19 7.07 35.07
CA ARG A 50 -37.81 6.07 35.95
C ARG A 50 -36.78 5.37 36.84
N CYS A 51 -35.57 5.09 36.32
CA CYS A 51 -34.46 4.58 37.13
C CYS A 51 -33.97 5.64 38.13
N LEU A 52 -33.94 6.91 37.72
CA LEU A 52 -33.58 8.04 38.59
C LEU A 52 -34.56 8.19 39.75
N LYS A 53 -35.87 8.21 39.49
CA LYS A 53 -36.92 8.29 40.54
C LYS A 53 -36.91 7.12 41.51
N ARG A 54 -36.50 5.92 41.04
CA ARG A 54 -36.43 4.71 41.88
C ARG A 54 -35.10 4.54 42.60
N LYS A 55 -34.19 5.52 42.52
CA LYS A 55 -32.81 5.46 43.05
C LYS A 55 -32.12 4.14 42.66
N ALA A 56 -32.29 3.72 41.41
CA ALA A 56 -31.71 2.50 40.90
C ALA A 56 -30.18 2.67 40.72
N PRO A 57 -29.33 1.77 41.25
CA PRO A 57 -27.87 1.91 41.14
C PRO A 57 -27.35 1.79 39.70
N HIS A 58 -28.07 1.07 38.82
CA HIS A 58 -27.64 0.86 37.43
C HIS A 58 -28.81 0.99 36.43
N CYS A 59 -28.58 1.76 35.36
CA CYS A 59 -29.49 1.95 34.22
C CYS A 59 -28.72 1.60 32.93
N VAL A 60 -28.67 0.32 32.60
CA VAL A 60 -27.82 -0.22 31.52
C VAL A 60 -28.68 -0.50 30.28
N TYR A 61 -28.19 -0.11 29.11
CA TYR A 61 -28.75 -0.47 27.81
C TYR A 61 -27.87 -1.57 27.19
N VAL A 62 -28.47 -2.69 26.80
CA VAL A 62 -27.74 -3.87 26.27
C VAL A 62 -27.17 -3.61 24.86
N ASN A 63 -27.67 -2.57 24.18
CA ASN A 63 -27.12 -2.06 22.93
C ASN A 63 -26.87 -0.57 23.13
N GLU A 64 -25.63 -0.16 23.41
CA GLU A 64 -25.29 1.26 23.47
C GLU A 64 -25.28 1.86 22.05
N PRO A 65 -26.13 2.84 21.74
CA PRO A 65 -25.91 3.68 20.58
C PRO A 65 -24.72 4.61 20.86
N LEU A 66 -23.81 4.75 19.90
CA LEU A 66 -22.54 5.50 19.91
C LEU A 66 -22.67 7.03 20.12
N THR A 67 -23.50 7.48 21.06
CA THR A 67 -23.65 8.89 21.41
C THR A 67 -23.82 9.05 22.93
N SER A 68 -22.72 8.99 23.69
CA SER A 68 -22.51 9.88 24.84
C SER A 68 -21.12 9.75 25.46
N THR A 69 -20.64 10.90 25.89
CA THR A 69 -19.27 11.30 26.24
C THR A 69 -18.81 10.83 27.63
N SER A 70 -17.53 10.42 27.72
CA SER A 70 -16.54 10.48 28.83
C SER A 70 -16.95 10.32 30.31
N ALA A 71 -16.29 9.39 31.03
CA ALA A 71 -15.25 9.71 32.05
C ALA A 71 -14.99 8.56 33.06
N GLY A 72 -13.73 8.12 33.16
CA GLY A 72 -13.06 7.76 34.42
C GLY A 72 -13.28 6.36 35.03
N PRO A 73 -12.30 5.88 35.84
CA PRO A 73 -11.92 4.48 35.90
C PRO A 73 -12.41 3.77 37.16
N THR A 74 -12.77 2.48 37.09
CA THR A 74 -12.71 1.62 38.28
C THR A 74 -12.54 0.14 37.94
N THR A 75 -11.42 -0.38 38.43
CA THR A 75 -11.11 -1.76 38.78
C THR A 75 -12.27 -2.52 39.44
N THR A 76 -12.53 -3.75 39.01
CA THR A 76 -13.05 -4.80 39.90
C THR A 76 -12.54 -6.18 39.51
N ASN A 77 -11.82 -6.77 40.47
CA ASN A 77 -11.44 -8.18 40.56
C ASN A 77 -12.66 -9.11 40.47
N TYR A 78 -12.50 -10.22 39.74
CA TYR A 78 -13.28 -11.43 39.99
C TYR A 78 -12.33 -12.62 40.10
N SER A 79 -12.17 -13.12 41.34
CA SER A 79 -11.70 -14.48 41.61
C SER A 79 -12.87 -15.45 41.42
N GLY A 80 -12.58 -16.60 40.80
CA GLY A 80 -13.51 -17.72 40.69
C GLY A 80 -12.90 -18.87 39.91
N ASN A 81 -12.25 -19.79 40.64
CA ASN A 81 -11.66 -21.04 40.15
C ASN A 81 -12.69 -21.94 39.43
N ALA A 82 -12.29 -22.52 38.30
CA ALA A 82 -12.71 -23.86 37.89
C ALA A 82 -11.62 -24.50 37.03
N HIS A 83 -11.05 -25.60 37.54
CA HIS A 83 -10.20 -26.52 36.81
C HIS A 83 -10.93 -27.07 35.58
N ASN A 84 -10.31 -27.00 34.40
CA ASN A 84 -10.35 -28.14 33.49
C ASN A 84 -9.13 -28.17 32.57
N SER A 85 -8.47 -29.31 32.55
CA SER A 85 -7.32 -29.62 31.73
C SER A 85 -7.75 -29.73 30.26
N GLY A 86 -7.17 -28.89 29.40
CA GLY A 86 -7.38 -28.94 27.96
C GLY A 86 -6.41 -27.99 27.27
N SER A 87 -5.60 -28.55 26.38
CA SER A 87 -4.57 -27.90 25.55
C SER A 87 -4.88 -26.43 25.21
N ILE A 88 -3.98 -25.52 25.60
CA ILE A 88 -4.00 -24.12 25.18
C ILE A 88 -3.66 -24.08 23.69
N ALA A 89 -4.69 -24.13 22.85
CA ALA A 89 -4.57 -23.59 21.51
C ALA A 89 -4.31 -22.09 21.63
N SER A 90 -3.24 -21.62 20.99
CA SER A 90 -2.85 -20.21 20.96
C SER A 90 -4.04 -19.32 20.54
N PRO A 91 -4.25 -18.14 21.16
CA PRO A 91 -5.44 -17.30 20.92
C PRO A 91 -5.66 -16.98 19.43
N VAL A 92 -4.59 -17.01 18.64
CA VAL A 92 -4.58 -16.82 17.17
C VAL A 92 -5.55 -17.77 16.44
N SER A 93 -5.67 -19.04 16.86
CA SER A 93 -6.52 -20.03 16.19
C SER A 93 -8.02 -19.77 16.38
N VAL A 94 -8.40 -19.19 17.52
CA VAL A 94 -9.80 -18.86 17.84
C VAL A 94 -10.24 -17.59 17.09
N TYR A 95 -9.35 -16.63 16.88
CA TYR A 95 -9.64 -15.42 16.08
C TYR A 95 -9.74 -15.72 14.57
N GLN A 96 -8.87 -16.59 14.03
CA GLN A 96 -8.97 -17.05 12.64
C GLN A 96 -10.27 -17.80 12.37
N SER A 97 -10.69 -18.68 13.29
CA SER A 97 -11.96 -19.42 13.14
C SER A 97 -13.19 -18.55 13.34
N THR A 98 -13.15 -17.50 14.17
CA THR A 98 -14.29 -16.60 14.36
C THR A 98 -14.48 -15.59 13.23
N ILE A 99 -13.43 -15.15 12.52
CA ILE A 99 -13.61 -14.32 11.30
C ILE A 99 -14.07 -15.19 10.13
N VAL A 100 -13.47 -16.38 9.93
CA VAL A 100 -13.83 -17.31 8.85
C VAL A 100 -15.25 -17.90 9.03
N SER A 101 -15.69 -18.12 10.27
CA SER A 101 -17.04 -18.65 10.56
C SER A 101 -18.14 -17.58 10.67
N ASN A 102 -17.80 -16.28 10.74
CA ASN A 102 -18.77 -15.18 10.82
C ASN A 102 -18.83 -14.29 9.56
N CYS A 103 -18.20 -14.67 8.43
CA CYS A 103 -18.30 -13.93 7.16
C CYS A 103 -19.68 -14.04 6.46
N PHE A 104 -20.69 -14.58 7.13
CA PHE A 104 -22.07 -14.24 6.82
C PHE A 104 -22.44 -13.03 7.65
N ASP A 105 -22.32 -11.82 7.10
CA ASP A 105 -23.04 -10.66 7.67
C ASP A 105 -24.54 -10.97 7.59
N PRO A 106 -25.21 -11.31 8.71
CA PRO A 106 -26.60 -11.74 8.67
C PRO A 106 -27.55 -10.55 8.53
N PHE A 107 -27.06 -9.32 8.67
CA PHE A 107 -27.84 -8.09 8.72
C PHE A 107 -27.67 -7.18 7.50
N ASP A 108 -26.81 -7.54 6.54
CA ASP A 108 -26.50 -6.75 5.34
C ASP A 108 -26.15 -5.29 5.70
N SER A 109 -25.23 -5.14 6.66
CA SER A 109 -24.74 -3.87 7.20
C SER A 109 -23.73 -3.18 6.27
N TYR A 110 -23.43 -3.78 5.12
CA TYR A 110 -22.53 -3.25 4.09
C TYR A 110 -23.31 -2.49 2.98
N PRO A 111 -22.65 -1.63 2.20
CA PRO A 111 -23.28 -0.90 1.11
C PRO A 111 -23.93 -1.83 0.06
N GLN A 112 -25.11 -1.45 -0.41
CA GLN A 112 -25.86 -2.22 -1.41
C GLN A 112 -25.09 -2.35 -2.73
N THR A 113 -25.11 -3.53 -3.33
CA THR A 113 -24.46 -3.81 -4.63
C THR A 113 -25.45 -4.50 -5.58
N ARG A 114 -25.14 -4.48 -6.88
CA ARG A 114 -25.92 -5.22 -7.89
C ARG A 114 -25.61 -6.70 -7.95
N LEU A 115 -24.58 -7.17 -7.23
CA LEU A 115 -24.16 -8.55 -7.25
C LEU A 115 -24.99 -9.40 -6.27
N PRO A 116 -25.15 -10.71 -6.52
CA PRO A 116 -25.82 -11.60 -5.58
C PRO A 116 -25.12 -11.60 -4.22
N ARG A 117 -25.89 -11.60 -3.12
CA ARG A 117 -25.39 -11.57 -1.73
C ARG A 117 -24.28 -12.60 -1.46
N ALA A 118 -24.48 -13.84 -1.89
CA ALA A 118 -23.51 -14.91 -1.68
C ALA A 118 -22.16 -14.59 -2.35
N HIS A 119 -22.19 -13.97 -3.53
CA HIS A 119 -21.00 -13.57 -4.24
C HIS A 119 -20.31 -12.37 -3.57
N VAL A 120 -21.08 -11.38 -3.10
CA VAL A 120 -20.54 -10.26 -2.31
C VAL A 120 -19.80 -10.76 -1.08
N GLN A 121 -20.40 -11.66 -0.30
CA GLN A 121 -19.76 -12.23 0.89
C GLN A 121 -18.48 -13.01 0.55
N GLN A 122 -18.47 -13.74 -0.56
CA GLN A 122 -17.25 -14.39 -1.06
C GLN A 122 -16.15 -13.37 -1.39
N LEU A 123 -16.50 -12.26 -2.05
CA LEU A 123 -15.55 -11.18 -2.36
C LEU A 123 -15.05 -10.48 -1.10
N MET A 124 -15.91 -10.26 -0.10
CA MET A 124 -15.51 -9.69 1.20
C MET A 124 -14.50 -10.60 1.90
N GLN A 125 -14.77 -11.91 1.95
CA GLN A 125 -13.85 -12.90 2.52
C GLN A 125 -12.51 -12.88 1.77
N HIS A 126 -12.55 -12.97 0.44
CA HIS A 126 -11.36 -12.96 -0.41
C HIS A 126 -10.54 -11.67 -0.24
N PHE A 127 -11.21 -10.52 -0.08
CA PHE A 127 -10.54 -9.27 0.20
C PHE A 127 -9.74 -9.37 1.51
N LEU A 128 -10.35 -9.87 2.58
CA LEU A 128 -9.76 -9.98 3.92
C LEU A 128 -8.70 -11.07 4.07
N THR A 129 -8.77 -12.16 3.30
CA THR A 129 -7.83 -13.28 3.40
C THR A 129 -6.68 -13.24 2.40
N ASP A 130 -6.87 -12.59 1.26
CA ASP A 130 -5.91 -12.63 0.17
C ASP A 130 -5.45 -11.22 -0.23
N ILE A 131 -6.39 -10.33 -0.57
CA ILE A 131 -6.05 -9.01 -1.11
C ILE A 131 -5.31 -8.16 -0.09
N THR A 132 -5.75 -8.11 1.16
CA THR A 132 -5.10 -7.32 2.23
C THR A 132 -3.62 -7.67 2.41
N PHE A 133 -3.27 -8.96 2.38
CA PHE A 133 -1.89 -9.41 2.56
C PHE A 133 -1.06 -9.32 1.27
N GLN A 134 -1.69 -9.41 0.10
CA GLN A 134 -1.03 -9.09 -1.16
C GLN A 134 -0.75 -7.59 -1.29
N TYR A 135 -1.65 -6.74 -0.80
CA TYR A 135 -1.54 -5.29 -0.83
C TYR A 135 -0.65 -4.75 0.29
N TYR A 136 -0.43 -5.47 1.37
CA TYR A 136 0.49 -5.01 2.40
C TYR A 136 1.25 -6.18 3.03
N PRO A 137 2.16 -6.83 2.29
CA PRO A 137 2.92 -7.99 2.79
C PRO A 137 4.00 -7.60 3.80
N LEU A 138 4.16 -6.31 4.09
CA LEU A 138 5.02 -5.81 5.17
C LEU A 138 4.46 -6.15 6.56
N ASP A 139 3.15 -6.38 6.68
CA ASP A 139 2.52 -6.78 7.93
C ASP A 139 1.51 -7.89 7.69
N LEU A 140 1.87 -9.11 8.11
CA LEU A 140 1.03 -10.30 7.94
C LEU A 140 0.12 -10.56 9.15
N ASP A 141 0.22 -9.75 10.21
CA ASP A 141 -0.65 -9.88 11.37
C ASP A 141 -1.99 -9.17 11.10
N MET A 142 -3.08 -9.94 11.15
CA MET A 142 -4.44 -9.40 10.95
C MET A 142 -4.79 -8.28 11.94
N SER A 143 -4.21 -8.31 13.13
CA SER A 143 -4.51 -7.36 14.21
C SER A 143 -3.83 -6.01 14.05
N SER A 144 -2.84 -5.89 13.16
CA SER A 144 -2.11 -4.65 12.88
C SER A 144 -2.09 -4.24 11.41
N ASN A 145 -2.42 -5.17 10.48
CA ASN A 145 -2.40 -4.88 9.05
C ASN A 145 -3.33 -3.70 8.71
N PRO A 146 -2.82 -2.61 8.09
CA PRO A 146 -3.59 -1.40 7.82
C PRO A 146 -4.84 -1.59 6.96
N PHE A 147 -4.85 -2.58 6.07
CA PHE A 147 -6.05 -2.87 5.28
C PHE A 147 -7.15 -3.54 6.09
N VAL A 148 -6.79 -4.32 7.10
CA VAL A 148 -7.75 -4.97 7.99
C VAL A 148 -8.27 -3.97 9.03
N VAL A 149 -7.39 -3.22 9.69
CA VAL A 149 -7.77 -2.39 10.85
C VAL A 149 -8.21 -0.97 10.48
N SER A 150 -7.86 -0.46 9.29
CA SER A 150 -8.22 0.91 8.86
C SER A 150 -9.02 0.93 7.57
N TRP A 151 -8.53 0.31 6.50
CA TRP A 151 -9.23 0.34 5.19
C TRP A 151 -10.60 -0.35 5.25
N TRP A 152 -10.67 -1.57 5.79
CA TRP A 152 -11.90 -2.35 5.74
C TRP A 152 -13.06 -1.73 6.52
N PRO A 153 -12.87 -1.24 7.77
CA PRO A 153 -13.91 -0.49 8.47
C PRO A 153 -14.38 0.75 7.69
N LEU A 154 -13.45 1.46 7.04
CA LEU A 154 -13.75 2.62 6.21
C LEU A 154 -14.59 2.22 4.98
N ALA A 155 -14.23 1.12 4.32
CA ALA A 155 -14.94 0.58 3.17
C ALA A 155 -16.38 0.16 3.55
N LEU A 156 -16.59 -0.49 4.70
CA LEU A 156 -17.94 -0.83 5.16
C LEU A 156 -18.84 0.40 5.41
N GLY A 157 -18.25 1.55 5.76
CA GLY A 157 -18.96 2.80 5.97
C GLY A 157 -19.21 3.62 4.70
N ASP A 158 -18.51 3.33 3.60
CA ASP A 158 -18.53 4.15 2.39
C ASP A 158 -18.82 3.36 1.11
N PRO A 159 -19.92 3.68 0.39
CA PRO A 159 -20.28 2.94 -0.82
C PRO A 159 -19.22 2.95 -1.91
N ALA A 160 -18.50 4.06 -2.14
CA ALA A 160 -17.53 4.13 -3.23
C ALA A 160 -16.33 3.23 -2.92
N LEU A 161 -15.79 3.36 -1.71
CA LEU A 161 -14.64 2.56 -1.28
C LEU A 161 -14.98 1.07 -1.18
N PHE A 162 -16.21 0.74 -0.74
CA PHE A 162 -16.69 -0.64 -0.74
C PHE A 162 -16.68 -1.27 -2.13
N HIS A 163 -17.29 -0.60 -3.11
CA HIS A 163 -17.38 -1.14 -4.48
C HIS A 163 -16.00 -1.31 -5.10
N VAL A 164 -15.08 -0.37 -4.90
CA VAL A 164 -13.70 -0.45 -5.38
C VAL A 164 -12.92 -1.59 -4.70
N SER A 165 -13.16 -1.84 -3.41
CA SER A 165 -12.57 -2.95 -2.67
C SER A 165 -13.05 -4.31 -3.18
N LEU A 166 -14.37 -4.45 -3.37
CA LEU A 166 -14.94 -5.67 -3.96
C LEU A 166 -14.50 -5.86 -5.41
N GLN A 167 -14.37 -4.77 -6.16
CA GLN A 167 -13.90 -4.83 -7.54
C GLN A 167 -12.49 -5.41 -7.61
N THR A 168 -11.62 -4.98 -6.70
CA THR A 168 -10.26 -5.49 -6.59
C THR A 168 -10.27 -6.99 -6.31
N ALA A 169 -11.06 -7.45 -5.35
CA ALA A 169 -11.21 -8.87 -5.05
C ALA A 169 -11.78 -9.67 -6.24
N SER A 170 -12.77 -9.11 -6.94
CA SER A 170 -13.39 -9.73 -8.11
C SER A 170 -12.40 -9.87 -9.25
N LEU A 171 -11.61 -8.83 -9.53
CA LEU A 171 -10.57 -8.85 -10.57
C LEU A 171 -9.53 -9.94 -10.32
N ASP A 172 -9.06 -10.09 -9.08
CA ASP A 172 -8.08 -11.13 -8.74
C ASP A 172 -8.63 -12.54 -8.96
N LEU A 173 -9.86 -12.81 -8.48
CA LEU A 173 -10.51 -14.10 -8.70
C LEU A 173 -10.77 -14.39 -10.19
N GLU A 174 -11.24 -13.39 -10.94
CA GLU A 174 -11.53 -13.51 -12.37
C GLU A 174 -10.25 -13.71 -13.20
N LEU A 175 -9.15 -13.03 -12.86
CA LEU A 175 -7.83 -13.23 -13.45
C LEU A 175 -7.32 -14.66 -13.22
N LYS A 176 -7.44 -15.16 -11.99
CA LYS A 176 -7.06 -16.54 -11.64
C LYS A 176 -7.93 -17.57 -12.34
N ALA A 177 -9.22 -17.30 -12.50
CA ALA A 177 -10.17 -18.20 -13.13
C ALA A 177 -10.06 -18.23 -14.67
N GLN A 178 -9.50 -17.18 -15.29
CA GLN A 178 -9.40 -17.01 -16.75
C GLN A 178 -10.76 -17.14 -17.49
N LYS A 179 -11.83 -16.65 -16.86
CA LYS A 179 -13.23 -16.80 -17.35
C LYS A 179 -13.92 -15.49 -17.72
N GLY A 180 -13.15 -14.42 -17.94
CA GLY A 180 -13.67 -13.07 -18.24
C GLY A 180 -13.90 -12.22 -16.98
N PHE A 181 -14.41 -11.00 -17.17
CA PHE A 181 -14.41 -9.92 -16.16
C PHE A 181 -15.81 -9.34 -15.86
N LEU A 182 -16.86 -10.14 -16.01
CA LEU A 182 -18.24 -9.63 -15.93
C LEU A 182 -18.57 -8.97 -14.59
N ASN A 183 -18.19 -9.60 -13.46
CA ASN A 183 -18.54 -9.08 -12.14
C ASN A 183 -17.71 -7.85 -11.79
N SER A 184 -16.41 -7.86 -12.14
CA SER A 184 -15.56 -6.68 -11.94
C SER A 184 -15.96 -5.51 -12.84
N GLU A 185 -16.50 -5.73 -14.04
CA GLU A 185 -17.06 -4.67 -14.89
C GLU A 185 -18.32 -4.04 -14.30
N ILE A 186 -19.21 -4.84 -13.70
CA ILE A 186 -20.39 -4.34 -12.97
C ILE A 186 -19.93 -3.43 -11.83
N LEU A 187 -19.02 -3.92 -10.98
CA LEU A 187 -18.47 -3.17 -9.86
C LEU A 187 -17.70 -1.92 -10.33
N MET A 188 -16.95 -2.01 -11.43
CA MET A 188 -16.25 -0.86 -12.03
C MET A 188 -17.20 0.28 -12.38
N ASN A 189 -18.28 -0.05 -13.08
CA ASN A 189 -19.27 0.93 -13.49
C ASN A 189 -19.93 1.63 -12.29
N ASP A 190 -20.22 0.87 -11.22
CA ASP A 190 -20.77 1.42 -9.98
C ASP A 190 -19.75 2.30 -9.25
N SER A 191 -18.51 1.84 -9.10
CA SER A 191 -17.39 2.59 -8.52
C SER A 191 -17.19 3.94 -9.22
N VAL A 192 -17.11 3.95 -10.54
CA VAL A 192 -16.91 5.19 -11.33
C VAL A 192 -18.10 6.14 -11.19
N SER A 193 -19.32 5.61 -11.17
CA SER A 193 -20.55 6.41 -10.97
C SER A 193 -20.55 7.08 -9.60
N LEU A 194 -20.26 6.31 -8.54
CA LEU A 194 -20.19 6.81 -7.16
C LEU A 194 -19.09 7.85 -6.99
N VAL A 195 -17.88 7.58 -7.51
CA VAL A 195 -16.77 8.54 -7.48
C VAL A 195 -17.12 9.83 -8.20
N ARG A 196 -17.77 9.77 -9.38
CA ARG A 196 -18.20 10.96 -10.11
C ARG A 196 -19.15 11.83 -9.29
N GLN A 197 -20.11 11.22 -8.58
CA GLN A 197 -21.02 11.94 -7.70
C GLN A 197 -20.28 12.59 -6.53
N ARG A 198 -19.34 11.87 -5.91
CA ARG A 198 -18.54 12.38 -4.78
C ARG A 198 -17.62 13.52 -5.17
N VAL A 199 -16.98 13.44 -6.33
CA VAL A 199 -16.09 14.51 -6.82
C VAL A 199 -16.89 15.77 -7.18
N ALA A 200 -18.17 15.64 -7.55
CA ALA A 200 -19.04 16.80 -7.75
C ALA A 200 -19.38 17.52 -6.43
N ASP A 201 -19.50 16.79 -5.32
CA ASP A 201 -19.86 17.33 -4.00
C ASP A 201 -18.63 17.90 -3.26
N PRO A 202 -18.61 19.22 -2.93
CA PRO A 202 -17.52 19.84 -2.19
C PRO A 202 -17.20 19.19 -0.83
N LEU A 203 -18.19 18.59 -0.16
CA LEU A 203 -18.03 17.98 1.16
C LEU A 203 -17.45 16.56 1.09
N LEU A 204 -17.57 15.89 -0.06
CA LEU A 204 -17.13 14.51 -0.25
C LEU A 204 -15.87 14.40 -1.10
N ARG A 205 -15.62 15.36 -1.99
CA ARG A 205 -14.53 15.33 -2.99
C ARG A 205 -13.16 14.98 -2.42
N CYS A 206 -12.84 15.47 -1.22
CA CYS A 206 -11.51 15.35 -0.62
C CYS A 206 -11.48 14.43 0.61
N LYS A 207 -12.55 13.68 0.89
CA LYS A 207 -12.53 12.69 1.98
C LYS A 207 -11.63 11.51 1.64
N ASP A 208 -11.11 10.85 2.68
CA ASP A 208 -10.22 9.68 2.61
C ASP A 208 -10.78 8.63 1.65
N GLU A 209 -12.06 8.28 1.80
CA GLU A 209 -12.70 7.22 1.01
C GLU A 209 -12.77 7.58 -0.48
N THR A 210 -12.88 8.88 -0.79
CA THR A 210 -12.86 9.36 -2.17
C THR A 210 -11.46 9.27 -2.76
N ILE A 211 -10.44 9.72 -2.03
CA ILE A 211 -9.04 9.67 -2.48
C ILE A 211 -8.60 8.21 -2.68
N ASP A 212 -8.91 7.36 -1.72
CA ASP A 212 -8.62 5.92 -1.71
C ASP A 212 -9.34 5.18 -2.85
N SER A 213 -10.59 5.55 -3.14
CA SER A 213 -11.32 5.02 -4.30
C SER A 213 -10.65 5.42 -5.62
N VAL A 214 -10.29 6.71 -5.77
CA VAL A 214 -9.72 7.23 -7.03
C VAL A 214 -8.31 6.68 -7.27
N VAL A 215 -7.46 6.58 -6.25
CA VAL A 215 -6.11 6.01 -6.39
C VAL A 215 -6.16 4.52 -6.77
N THR A 216 -7.11 3.77 -6.21
CA THR A 216 -7.28 2.36 -6.54
C THR A 216 -7.84 2.17 -7.95
N LEU A 217 -8.80 3.00 -8.37
CA LEU A 217 -9.29 3.01 -9.76
C LEU A 217 -8.17 3.35 -10.76
N ALA A 218 -7.31 4.31 -10.43
CA ALA A 218 -6.14 4.61 -11.23
C ALA A 218 -5.27 3.36 -11.43
N ALA A 219 -5.01 2.61 -10.36
CA ALA A 219 -4.20 1.39 -10.40
C ALA A 219 -4.82 0.28 -11.24
N ILE A 220 -6.13 0.07 -11.11
CA ILE A 220 -6.86 -0.89 -11.94
C ILE A 220 -6.75 -0.52 -13.42
N GLU A 221 -6.96 0.75 -13.76
CA GLU A 221 -6.88 1.23 -15.15
C GLU A 221 -5.44 1.17 -15.70
N TYR A 222 -4.43 1.38 -14.85
CA TYR A 222 -3.03 1.16 -15.22
C TYR A 222 -2.75 -0.30 -15.55
N GLY A 223 -3.23 -1.23 -14.71
CA GLY A 223 -3.11 -2.67 -14.95
C GLY A 223 -3.76 -3.11 -16.27
N LYS A 224 -4.88 -2.49 -16.65
CA LYS A 224 -5.55 -2.67 -17.95
C LYS A 224 -4.84 -2.02 -19.13
N ARG A 225 -3.70 -1.35 -18.92
CA ARG A 225 -2.96 -0.55 -19.93
C ARG A 225 -3.75 0.67 -20.44
N CYS A 226 -4.75 1.13 -19.69
CA CYS A 226 -5.55 2.30 -20.01
C CYS A 226 -4.87 3.59 -19.48
N MET A 227 -3.70 3.91 -20.04
CA MET A 227 -2.80 4.96 -19.52
C MET A 227 -3.45 6.34 -19.41
N ARG A 228 -4.32 6.70 -20.36
CA ARG A 228 -5.02 8.00 -20.37
C ARG A 228 -5.96 8.13 -19.16
N THR A 229 -6.70 7.07 -18.85
CA THR A 229 -7.66 7.07 -17.74
C THR A 229 -6.93 6.99 -16.40
N ALA A 230 -5.90 6.14 -16.30
CA ALA A 230 -5.04 6.08 -15.12
C ALA A 230 -4.42 7.45 -14.80
N LYS A 231 -3.91 8.16 -15.81
CA LYS A 231 -3.41 9.53 -15.65
C LYS A 231 -4.49 10.49 -15.15
N MET A 232 -5.68 10.47 -15.76
CA MET A 232 -6.78 11.34 -15.35
C MET A 232 -7.12 11.16 -13.87
N HIS A 233 -7.15 9.91 -13.40
CA HIS A 233 -7.34 9.63 -11.97
C HIS A 233 -6.19 10.14 -11.11
N ILE A 234 -4.92 9.96 -11.52
CA ILE A 234 -3.77 10.51 -10.80
C ILE A 234 -3.83 12.03 -10.69
N ASP A 235 -4.09 12.74 -11.78
CA ASP A 235 -4.19 14.20 -11.76
C ASP A 235 -5.30 14.65 -10.79
N GLY A 236 -6.41 13.91 -10.75
CA GLY A 236 -7.48 14.08 -9.77
C GLY A 236 -7.00 13.88 -8.32
N VAL A 237 -6.30 12.79 -8.03
CA VAL A 237 -5.72 12.51 -6.70
C VAL A 237 -4.77 13.63 -6.27
N LYS A 238 -3.86 14.08 -7.16
CA LYS A 238 -2.93 15.19 -6.85
C LYS A 238 -3.68 16.47 -6.47
N SER A 239 -4.75 16.79 -7.19
CA SER A 239 -5.60 17.94 -6.87
C SER A 239 -6.31 17.81 -5.52
N MET A 240 -6.78 16.61 -5.17
CA MET A 240 -7.40 16.33 -3.87
C MET A 240 -6.38 16.43 -2.72
N VAL A 241 -5.17 15.89 -2.91
CA VAL A 241 -4.05 16.00 -1.96
C VAL A 241 -3.70 17.46 -1.72
N GLN A 242 -3.60 18.25 -2.80
CA GLN A 242 -3.28 19.68 -2.67
C GLN A 242 -4.39 20.46 -1.97
N SER A 243 -5.64 20.10 -2.21
CA SER A 243 -6.79 20.68 -1.48
C SER A 243 -6.77 20.37 0.02
N ARG A 244 -6.00 19.36 0.45
CA ARG A 244 -5.76 19.02 1.87
C ARG A 244 -4.45 19.57 2.43
N GLY A 245 -3.82 20.52 1.74
CA GLY A 245 -2.55 21.12 2.16
C GLY A 245 -1.33 20.23 1.90
N GLY A 246 -1.43 19.35 0.91
CA GLY A 246 -0.35 18.52 0.38
C GLY A 246 -0.17 17.17 1.09
N ILE A 247 0.83 16.41 0.61
CA ILE A 247 1.01 15.01 0.98
C ILE A 247 1.45 14.86 2.45
N GLN A 248 2.22 15.81 2.98
CA GLN A 248 2.62 15.79 4.39
C GLN A 248 1.45 16.01 5.34
N LEU A 249 0.58 17.00 5.08
CA LEU A 249 -0.58 17.22 5.94
C LEU A 249 -1.58 16.07 5.82
N LEU A 250 -1.76 15.53 4.62
CA LEU A 250 -2.54 14.31 4.42
C LEU A 250 -2.02 13.14 5.26
N LYS A 251 -0.70 12.93 5.31
CA LYS A 251 -0.08 11.86 6.11
C LYS A 251 -0.36 12.01 7.61
N LEU A 252 -0.40 13.23 8.13
CA LEU A 252 -0.71 13.49 9.54
C LEU A 252 -2.17 13.18 9.88
N THR A 253 -3.10 13.43 8.96
CA THR A 253 -4.54 13.20 9.19
C THR A 253 -5.02 11.81 8.78
N SER A 254 -4.42 11.23 7.75
CA SER A 254 -4.85 10.01 7.06
C SER A 254 -3.62 9.21 6.58
N PRO A 255 -2.86 8.57 7.49
CA PRO A 255 -1.57 7.96 7.16
C PRO A 255 -1.64 6.90 6.06
N LEU A 256 -2.67 6.04 6.07
CA LEU A 256 -2.83 4.97 5.07
C LEU A 256 -3.05 5.54 3.66
N THR A 257 -3.98 6.48 3.52
CA THR A 257 -4.26 7.18 2.26
C THR A 257 -2.99 7.85 1.72
N ALA A 258 -2.22 8.55 2.56
CA ALA A 258 -0.99 9.20 2.14
C ALA A 258 0.07 8.21 1.64
N ARG A 259 0.22 7.06 2.31
CA ARG A 259 1.16 6.00 1.89
C ARG A 259 0.75 5.38 0.56
N MET A 260 -0.52 5.05 0.39
CA MET A 260 -1.04 4.51 -0.88
C MET A 260 -0.82 5.49 -2.04
N VAL A 261 -1.13 6.77 -1.83
CA VAL A 261 -0.94 7.81 -2.83
C VAL A 261 0.54 8.00 -3.18
N SER A 262 1.41 8.09 -2.16
CA SER A 262 2.87 8.25 -2.36
C SER A 262 3.48 7.05 -3.08
N TRP A 263 3.06 5.84 -2.72
CA TRP A 263 3.57 4.61 -3.34
C TRP A 263 3.09 4.41 -4.77
N TYR A 264 1.79 4.58 -5.02
CA TYR A 264 1.23 4.36 -6.36
C TYR A 264 1.91 5.29 -7.39
N VAL A 265 2.09 6.54 -7.00
CA VAL A 265 2.85 7.54 -7.75
C VAL A 265 4.32 7.15 -7.96
N SER A 266 4.97 6.55 -6.95
CA SER A 266 6.36 6.06 -7.05
C SER A 266 6.46 4.89 -8.04
N SER A 267 5.52 3.93 -7.98
CA SER A 267 5.54 2.72 -8.80
C SER A 267 5.27 2.96 -10.29
N MET A 268 4.60 4.07 -10.64
CA MET A 268 4.31 4.45 -12.02
C MET A 268 5.46 5.18 -12.73
N ILE A 269 6.63 5.32 -12.11
CA ILE A 269 7.78 5.98 -12.75
C ILE A 269 8.29 5.07 -13.89
N ARG A 270 7.98 5.42 -15.14
CA ARG A 270 8.67 4.84 -16.30
C ARG A 270 9.76 5.80 -16.75
N LEU A 271 11.01 5.53 -16.40
CA LEU A 271 12.10 6.42 -16.80
C LEU A 271 12.26 6.47 -18.33
N ASN A 272 12.48 7.68 -18.84
CA ASN A 272 12.59 8.00 -20.26
C ASN A 272 13.62 7.11 -20.99
N VAL A 273 13.28 6.61 -22.18
CA VAL A 273 14.23 6.19 -23.21
C VAL A 273 14.02 7.13 -24.38
N ALA A 274 14.92 8.09 -24.53
CA ALA A 274 15.02 8.89 -25.74
C ALA A 274 15.96 8.17 -26.71
N GLN A 275 15.41 7.44 -27.69
CA GLN A 275 15.93 7.25 -29.07
C GLN A 275 15.29 6.03 -29.76
N LEU A 276 14.30 6.25 -30.64
CA LEU A 276 14.51 6.21 -32.09
C LEU A 276 13.22 6.59 -32.82
N LEU A 277 13.30 7.62 -33.66
CA LEU A 277 12.30 7.98 -34.65
C LEU A 277 12.29 6.94 -35.77
N THR A 278 11.10 6.53 -36.23
CA THR A 278 10.56 6.71 -37.59
C THR A 278 9.64 5.54 -37.97
N LEU A 279 8.35 5.85 -38.15
CA LEU A 279 7.46 5.46 -39.26
C LEU A 279 6.01 5.32 -38.77
N HIS A 280 5.22 6.30 -39.19
CA HIS A 280 3.77 6.34 -39.35
C HIS A 280 2.86 5.79 -38.22
N ASP A 281 2.08 6.73 -37.67
CA ASP A 281 0.80 6.51 -36.99
C ASP A 281 0.82 5.66 -35.72
N ARG A 282 1.31 6.21 -34.59
CA ARG A 282 0.65 6.19 -33.24
C ARG A 282 1.28 7.23 -32.30
N VAL A 283 0.74 8.45 -32.31
CA VAL A 283 0.95 9.45 -31.26
C VAL A 283 0.05 9.09 -30.07
N LEU A 284 0.62 8.51 -29.00
CA LEU A 284 0.12 8.53 -27.61
C LEU A 284 0.99 7.61 -26.72
N LEU A 285 2.19 8.06 -26.36
CA LEU A 285 3.09 7.28 -25.47
C LEU A 285 3.95 8.20 -24.61
N ILE A 286 3.30 8.98 -23.75
CA ILE A 286 3.92 9.76 -22.66
C ILE A 286 2.93 9.73 -21.48
N LEU A 287 3.45 9.75 -20.24
CA LEU A 287 2.80 9.81 -18.92
C LEU A 287 2.71 8.44 -18.24
N MET A 288 3.60 8.06 -17.33
CA MET A 288 4.15 8.80 -16.19
C MET A 288 5.65 8.47 -16.07
N GLN A 289 6.53 9.46 -16.03
CA GLN A 289 7.98 9.21 -16.18
C GLN A 289 8.85 9.75 -15.04
N THR A 290 8.24 10.27 -13.98
CA THR A 290 8.92 10.95 -12.88
C THR A 290 8.10 10.78 -11.60
N PRO A 291 8.72 10.86 -10.42
CA PRO A 291 7.99 10.99 -9.16
C PRO A 291 6.99 12.16 -9.25
N GLN A 292 5.81 12.05 -8.61
CA GLN A 292 4.73 13.04 -8.78
C GLN A 292 4.61 14.05 -7.65
N PHE A 293 5.34 13.84 -6.56
CA PHE A 293 5.45 14.76 -5.44
C PHE A 293 6.91 15.20 -5.28
N ASP A 294 7.11 16.44 -4.87
CA ASP A 294 8.42 16.88 -4.42
C ASP A 294 8.76 16.24 -3.07
N VAL A 295 10.02 16.40 -2.64
CA VAL A 295 10.50 15.97 -1.32
C VAL A 295 10.90 17.20 -0.50
N GLN A 296 10.69 17.14 0.81
CA GLN A 296 11.19 18.17 1.72
C GLN A 296 12.70 18.02 1.95
N ASP A 297 13.32 19.15 2.25
CA ASP A 297 14.68 19.21 2.78
C ASP A 297 14.71 18.88 4.29
N ASP A 298 15.89 18.95 4.89
CA ASP A 298 16.09 18.65 6.32
C ASP A 298 15.39 19.67 7.25
N LEU A 299 14.92 20.81 6.73
CA LEU A 299 14.17 21.81 7.49
C LEU A 299 12.69 21.43 7.65
N ARG A 300 12.21 20.41 6.91
CA ARG A 300 10.83 19.91 6.95
C ARG A 300 9.77 20.98 6.63
N VAL A 301 10.14 21.95 5.80
CA VAL A 301 9.25 23.02 5.39
C VAL A 301 8.51 22.62 4.11
N GLY A 302 7.22 22.91 4.07
CA GLY A 302 6.38 22.72 2.88
C GLY A 302 5.41 21.55 2.99
N ASP A 303 4.87 21.16 1.85
CA ASP A 303 3.73 20.26 1.71
C ASP A 303 4.07 18.94 0.98
N ALA A 304 5.34 18.81 0.58
CA ALA A 304 6.02 17.68 -0.06
C ALA A 304 6.25 16.46 0.86
N ILE A 305 6.78 15.34 0.33
CA ILE A 305 7.07 14.14 1.14
C ILE A 305 8.19 14.45 2.14
N ALA A 306 7.89 14.33 3.44
CA ALA A 306 8.85 14.57 4.50
C ALA A 306 9.78 13.38 4.76
N PRO A 307 11.04 13.61 5.17
CA PRO A 307 11.91 12.55 5.68
C PRO A 307 11.37 11.97 7.00
N ILE A 308 11.71 10.71 7.28
CA ILE A 308 11.42 10.08 8.58
C ILE A 308 12.34 10.64 9.67
N PRO A 309 11.96 10.62 10.96
CA PRO A 309 12.81 11.14 12.05
C PRO A 309 14.23 10.53 12.05
N GLN A 310 14.33 9.22 11.85
CA GLN A 310 15.59 8.47 11.83
C GLN A 310 16.55 8.96 10.73
N TRP A 311 16.04 9.50 9.62
CA TRP A 311 16.85 10.11 8.56
C TRP A 311 17.59 11.36 9.04
N LEU A 312 16.95 12.13 9.92
CA LEU A 312 17.47 13.38 10.46
C LEU A 312 18.42 13.12 11.64
N ASP A 313 18.12 12.11 12.45
CA ASP A 313 18.95 11.74 13.61
C ASP A 313 20.35 11.25 13.18
N VAL A 314 20.43 10.57 12.03
CA VAL A 314 21.70 10.09 11.47
C VAL A 314 22.68 11.22 11.17
N THR A 315 22.18 12.42 10.82
CA THR A 315 23.03 13.61 10.57
C THR A 315 23.75 14.10 11.84
N ALA A 316 23.22 13.81 13.02
CA ALA A 316 23.77 14.28 14.29
C ALA A 316 24.80 13.30 14.91
N CYS A 317 24.82 12.04 14.46
CA CYS A 317 25.49 10.92 15.14
C CYS A 317 26.57 10.21 14.31
N SER A 318 27.15 10.82 13.27
CA SER A 318 28.16 10.18 12.41
C SER A 318 29.48 9.90 13.15
N GLN A 319 29.59 8.73 13.78
CA GLN A 319 30.81 8.30 14.51
C GLN A 319 31.51 7.10 13.87
N ASP A 320 30.89 6.43 12.89
CA ASP A 320 31.50 5.29 12.22
C ASP A 320 32.54 5.73 11.18
N PRO A 321 33.74 5.13 11.18
CA PRO A 321 34.74 5.44 10.17
C PRO A 321 34.26 4.99 8.79
N THR A 322 34.30 5.92 7.83
CA THR A 322 34.07 5.63 6.42
C THR A 322 35.17 4.68 5.91
N PRO A 323 34.82 3.53 5.31
CA PRO A 323 35.80 2.63 4.72
C PRO A 323 36.72 3.35 3.71
N PRO A 324 38.01 2.99 3.61
CA PRO A 324 38.96 3.67 2.73
C PRO A 324 38.51 3.75 1.27
N TYR A 325 37.83 2.71 0.78
CA TYR A 325 37.28 2.65 -0.58
C TYR A 325 36.04 3.55 -0.78
N LEU A 326 35.58 4.29 0.22
CA LEU A 326 34.47 5.26 0.11
C LEU A 326 34.92 6.70 0.37
N VAL A 327 36.16 6.93 0.83
CA VAL A 327 36.63 8.28 1.23
C VAL A 327 36.72 9.25 0.05
N ASP A 328 37.21 8.80 -1.10
CA ASP A 328 37.36 9.62 -2.32
C ASP A 328 36.23 9.42 -3.34
N LEU A 329 35.05 8.97 -2.87
CA LEU A 329 33.91 8.65 -3.72
C LEU A 329 33.26 9.93 -4.27
N LYS A 330 33.69 10.37 -5.46
CA LYS A 330 33.17 11.57 -6.13
C LYS A 330 31.83 11.29 -6.80
N LEU A 331 30.74 11.74 -6.17
CA LEU A 331 29.38 11.63 -6.71
C LEU A 331 28.73 13.01 -6.86
N ASN A 332 27.57 13.02 -7.50
CA ASN A 332 26.63 14.12 -7.40
C ASN A 332 26.25 14.32 -5.92
N PRO A 333 26.27 15.56 -5.39
CA PRO A 333 26.05 15.81 -3.95
C PRO A 333 24.75 15.22 -3.41
N LEU A 334 23.68 15.18 -4.22
CA LEU A 334 22.41 14.57 -3.81
C LEU A 334 22.53 13.05 -3.65
N VAL A 335 23.23 12.38 -4.57
CA VAL A 335 23.41 10.91 -4.52
C VAL A 335 24.35 10.55 -3.37
N GLU A 336 25.38 11.35 -3.16
CA GLU A 336 26.34 11.21 -2.06
C GLU A 336 25.65 11.33 -0.69
N ASP A 337 24.86 12.39 -0.48
CA ASP A 337 24.07 12.62 0.74
C ASP A 337 23.15 11.43 1.04
N VAL A 338 22.40 10.97 0.03
CA VAL A 338 21.48 9.84 0.19
C VAL A 338 22.24 8.55 0.50
N PHE A 339 23.36 8.30 -0.18
CA PHE A 339 24.16 7.09 0.01
C PHE A 339 24.68 6.99 1.44
N PHE A 340 25.37 8.02 1.94
CA PHE A 340 25.97 7.97 3.27
C PHE A 340 24.94 7.95 4.40
N ARG A 341 23.81 8.66 4.24
CA ARG A 341 22.72 8.61 5.22
C ARG A 341 22.08 7.23 5.31
N LEU A 342 21.78 6.60 4.17
CA LEU A 342 21.22 5.25 4.17
C LEU A 342 22.19 4.24 4.77
N ARG A 343 23.48 4.32 4.43
CA ARG A 343 24.52 3.47 5.02
C ARG A 343 24.50 3.55 6.56
N ASN A 344 24.55 4.76 7.09
CA ASN A 344 24.59 4.99 8.52
C ASN A 344 23.27 4.59 9.19
N LEU A 345 22.13 4.87 8.55
CA LEU A 345 20.82 4.47 9.03
C LEU A 345 20.71 2.95 9.13
N PHE A 346 21.07 2.20 8.09
CA PHE A 346 20.95 0.74 8.11
C PHE A 346 21.92 0.10 9.11
N ARG A 347 23.12 0.65 9.28
CA ARG A 347 24.05 0.22 10.34
C ARG A 347 23.50 0.46 11.74
N GLN A 348 23.00 1.67 12.02
CA GLN A 348 22.39 2.00 13.32
C GLN A 348 21.10 1.21 13.56
N SER A 349 20.33 0.91 12.51
CA SER A 349 19.07 0.16 12.63
C SER A 349 19.27 -1.29 13.06
N GLN A 350 20.48 -1.85 12.92
CA GLN A 350 20.82 -3.12 13.57
C GLN A 350 20.66 -3.05 15.10
N GLN A 351 20.68 -1.84 15.67
CA GLN A 351 20.42 -1.57 17.09
C GLN A 351 19.01 -1.00 17.36
N HIS A 352 18.37 -0.33 16.38
CA HIS A 352 17.04 0.27 16.49
C HIS A 352 16.14 -0.19 15.33
N TYR A 353 15.14 -1.03 15.61
CA TYR A 353 14.28 -1.63 14.59
C TYR A 353 13.45 -0.56 13.85
N LEU A 354 13.69 -0.37 12.54
CA LEU A 354 12.80 0.41 11.68
C LEU A 354 11.45 -0.29 11.60
N SER A 355 10.36 0.42 11.92
CA SER A 355 9.02 -0.14 11.71
C SER A 355 8.75 -0.34 10.21
N THR A 356 7.82 -1.23 9.88
CA THR A 356 7.42 -1.48 8.48
C THR A 356 6.88 -0.23 7.80
N THR A 357 6.15 0.60 8.56
CA THR A 357 5.66 1.90 8.11
C THR A 357 6.78 2.93 7.91
N ASP A 358 7.82 2.93 8.75
CA ASP A 358 8.97 3.82 8.57
C ASP A 358 9.81 3.40 7.35
N LEU A 359 9.98 2.09 7.12
CA LEU A 359 10.63 1.57 5.91
C LEU A 359 9.87 1.98 4.64
N HIS A 360 8.53 1.93 4.69
CA HIS A 360 7.68 2.40 3.60
C HIS A 360 7.89 3.90 3.32
N ASP A 361 7.83 4.70 4.37
CA ASP A 361 7.96 6.15 4.29
C ASP A 361 9.37 6.55 3.81
N LEU A 362 10.41 5.87 4.29
CA LEU A 362 11.81 6.04 3.85
C LEU A 362 11.97 5.68 2.37
N THR A 363 11.41 4.55 1.95
CA THR A 363 11.45 4.11 0.54
C THR A 363 10.80 5.15 -0.36
N CYS A 364 9.61 5.63 -0.01
CA CYS A 364 8.93 6.67 -0.78
C CYS A 364 9.78 7.95 -0.87
N TYR A 365 10.32 8.41 0.26
CA TYR A 365 11.17 9.61 0.30
C TYR A 365 12.42 9.46 -0.58
N VAL A 366 13.17 8.37 -0.43
CA VAL A 366 14.41 8.12 -1.17
C VAL A 366 14.15 7.98 -2.67
N LEU A 367 13.14 7.22 -3.07
CA LEU A 367 12.81 7.04 -4.49
C LEU A 367 12.42 8.36 -5.15
N HIS A 368 11.59 9.18 -4.49
CA HIS A 368 11.26 10.51 -5.00
C HIS A 368 12.51 11.40 -5.06
N LYS A 369 13.31 11.47 -3.99
CA LYS A 369 14.53 12.28 -3.93
C LYS A 369 15.53 11.92 -5.03
N LEU A 370 15.71 10.63 -5.31
CA LEU A 370 16.67 10.14 -6.31
C LEU A 370 16.18 10.19 -7.76
N LEU A 371 14.88 9.99 -7.99
CA LEU A 371 14.32 9.85 -9.34
C LEU A 371 13.62 11.12 -9.85
N LEU A 372 13.48 12.17 -9.02
CA LEU A 372 12.99 13.47 -9.47
C LEU A 372 13.94 14.06 -10.52
N PRO A 373 13.43 14.69 -11.59
CA PRO A 373 14.26 15.40 -12.54
C PRO A 373 15.04 16.50 -11.83
N SER A 374 16.35 16.36 -11.70
CA SER A 374 17.19 17.42 -11.15
C SER A 374 17.33 18.53 -12.18
N PRO A 375 16.97 19.80 -11.86
CA PRO A 375 17.01 20.88 -12.84
C PRO A 375 18.41 21.22 -13.35
N SER A 376 19.48 20.97 -12.58
CA SER A 376 20.74 21.70 -12.81
C SER A 376 21.98 21.04 -12.20
N THR A 377 22.33 19.79 -12.56
CA THR A 377 23.69 19.28 -12.25
C THR A 377 24.48 18.77 -13.44
N THR A 378 23.85 18.68 -14.62
CA THR A 378 24.52 18.30 -15.87
C THR A 378 25.54 19.33 -16.36
N ALA A 379 25.46 20.59 -15.93
CA ALA A 379 26.31 21.66 -16.45
C ALA A 379 27.72 21.74 -15.82
N LEU A 380 27.98 21.07 -14.69
CA LEU A 380 29.22 21.24 -13.90
C LEU A 380 29.94 19.93 -13.54
N SER A 381 29.32 18.76 -13.79
CA SER A 381 29.94 17.47 -13.48
C SER A 381 30.71 16.92 -14.68
N THR A 382 31.89 16.35 -14.45
CA THR A 382 32.61 15.59 -15.49
C THR A 382 31.80 14.36 -15.90
N PRO A 383 31.92 13.89 -17.17
CA PRO A 383 31.18 12.71 -17.65
C PRO A 383 31.35 11.49 -16.74
N ASN A 384 32.56 11.28 -16.23
CA ASN A 384 32.88 10.19 -15.31
C ASN A 384 32.09 10.26 -14.00
N VAL A 385 31.99 11.45 -13.37
CA VAL A 385 31.22 11.64 -12.14
C VAL A 385 29.73 11.44 -12.40
N LEU A 386 29.25 11.86 -13.57
CA LEU A 386 27.86 11.66 -13.97
C LEU A 386 27.51 10.17 -14.07
N GLU A 387 28.29 9.38 -14.81
CA GLU A 387 28.00 7.95 -15.00
C GLU A 387 28.07 7.16 -13.70
N THR A 388 29.11 7.38 -12.88
CA THR A 388 29.21 6.76 -11.56
C THR A 388 28.02 7.15 -10.68
N SER A 389 27.61 8.42 -10.67
CA SER A 389 26.45 8.88 -9.89
C SER A 389 25.14 8.24 -10.34
N GLN A 390 24.96 8.04 -11.65
CA GLN A 390 23.78 7.35 -12.18
C GLN A 390 23.79 5.87 -11.79
N CYS A 391 24.94 5.20 -11.88
CA CYS A 391 25.11 3.81 -11.48
C CYS A 391 24.70 3.62 -10.00
N ILE A 392 25.27 4.43 -9.10
CA ILE A 392 24.95 4.39 -7.66
C ILE A 392 23.50 4.77 -7.40
N ARG A 393 22.96 5.80 -8.08
CA ARG A 393 21.55 6.20 -7.96
C ARG A 393 20.59 5.05 -8.27
N HIS A 394 20.79 4.37 -9.41
CA HIS A 394 19.92 3.26 -9.81
C HIS A 394 20.08 2.05 -8.87
N ALA A 395 21.30 1.77 -8.40
CA ALA A 395 21.54 0.70 -7.42
C ALA A 395 20.83 0.98 -6.09
N ILE A 396 20.92 2.21 -5.54
CA ILE A 396 20.19 2.58 -4.32
C ILE A 396 18.68 2.44 -4.52
N ALA A 397 18.13 2.95 -5.64
CA ALA A 397 16.70 2.85 -5.93
C ALA A 397 16.23 1.39 -6.00
N LEU A 398 16.98 0.52 -6.69
CA LEU A 398 16.69 -0.92 -6.76
C LEU A 398 16.80 -1.61 -5.41
N TYR A 399 17.78 -1.23 -4.59
CA TYR A 399 17.93 -1.74 -3.24
C TYR A 399 16.73 -1.41 -2.38
N MET A 400 16.29 -0.14 -2.37
CA MET A 400 15.12 0.30 -1.62
C MET A 400 13.85 -0.43 -2.07
N LEU A 401 13.64 -0.60 -3.39
CA LEU A 401 12.52 -1.38 -3.92
C LEU A 401 12.58 -2.85 -3.48
N THR A 402 13.77 -3.44 -3.45
CA THR A 402 13.99 -4.84 -3.06
C THR A 402 13.66 -5.07 -1.58
N ILE A 403 14.20 -4.25 -0.68
CA ILE A 403 14.01 -4.44 0.77
C ILE A 403 12.58 -4.14 1.21
N HIS A 404 11.94 -3.20 0.54
CA HIS A 404 10.54 -2.86 0.77
C HIS A 404 9.60 -3.90 0.15
N GLY A 405 9.92 -4.35 -1.06
CA GLY A 405 9.11 -5.25 -1.85
C GLY A 405 7.82 -4.62 -2.36
N THR A 406 6.92 -5.46 -2.87
CA THR A 406 5.62 -5.04 -3.41
C THR A 406 4.64 -4.70 -2.29
N THR A 407 4.09 -3.49 -2.27
CA THR A 407 2.94 -3.11 -1.43
C THR A 407 1.96 -2.35 -2.29
N TYR A 408 0.66 -2.48 -2.07
CA TYR A 408 -0.48 -1.81 -2.72
C TYR A 408 -0.61 -2.16 -4.20
N PHE A 409 0.45 -1.87 -4.96
CA PHE A 409 0.58 -1.99 -6.39
C PHE A 409 1.98 -2.50 -6.74
N SER A 410 2.09 -3.29 -7.81
CA SER A 410 3.37 -3.80 -8.28
C SER A 410 4.28 -2.66 -8.77
N HIS A 411 5.55 -2.71 -8.40
CA HIS A 411 6.60 -1.83 -8.90
C HIS A 411 7.51 -2.53 -9.93
N ALA A 412 7.09 -3.70 -10.45
CA ALA A 412 7.92 -4.53 -11.33
C ALA A 412 8.40 -3.79 -12.58
N GLU A 413 7.56 -2.94 -13.17
CA GLU A 413 7.94 -2.19 -14.38
C GLU A 413 9.00 -1.13 -14.11
N LEU A 414 8.90 -0.42 -12.98
CA LEU A 414 9.94 0.50 -12.52
C LEU A 414 11.24 -0.27 -12.25
N GLN A 415 11.16 -1.39 -11.52
CA GLN A 415 12.31 -2.23 -11.23
C GLN A 415 13.00 -2.71 -12.52
N TRP A 416 12.26 -3.24 -13.49
CA TRP A 416 12.82 -3.68 -14.77
C TRP A 416 13.49 -2.54 -15.54
N SER A 417 12.87 -1.35 -15.56
CA SER A 417 13.47 -0.18 -16.19
C SER A 417 14.77 0.23 -15.51
N LEU A 418 14.81 0.23 -14.19
CA LEU A 418 16.00 0.56 -13.40
C LEU A 418 17.11 -0.49 -13.55
N VAL A 419 16.76 -1.78 -13.64
CA VAL A 419 17.72 -2.88 -13.91
C VAL A 419 18.41 -2.68 -15.25
N SER A 420 17.64 -2.36 -16.31
CA SER A 420 18.21 -2.08 -17.63
C SER A 420 19.17 -0.89 -17.57
N LYS A 421 18.77 0.21 -16.94
CA LYS A 421 19.61 1.41 -16.79
C LYS A 421 20.85 1.14 -15.95
N LEU A 422 20.70 0.40 -14.85
CA LEU A 422 21.83 0.05 -14.00
C LEU A 422 22.89 -0.71 -14.80
N ARG A 423 22.46 -1.67 -15.63
CA ARG A 423 23.36 -2.39 -16.53
C ARG A 423 24.08 -1.44 -17.47
N ASP A 424 23.33 -0.59 -18.19
CA ASP A 424 23.90 0.36 -19.15
C ASP A 424 24.89 1.31 -18.47
N ASN A 425 24.56 1.84 -17.28
CA ASN A 425 25.47 2.70 -16.52
C ASN A 425 26.71 1.93 -16.07
N LEU A 426 26.58 0.70 -15.55
CA LEU A 426 27.69 -0.11 -15.07
C LEU A 426 28.68 -0.47 -16.21
N GLU A 427 28.18 -0.71 -17.43
CA GLU A 427 29.02 -0.91 -18.63
C GLU A 427 29.84 0.34 -19.01
N ASN A 428 29.38 1.53 -18.62
CA ASN A 428 30.00 2.82 -18.93
C ASN A 428 30.81 3.43 -17.77
N VAL A 429 30.87 2.78 -16.60
CA VAL A 429 31.65 3.28 -15.46
C VAL A 429 33.15 3.25 -15.78
N PRO A 430 33.93 4.30 -15.44
CA PRO A 430 35.37 4.33 -15.72
C PRO A 430 36.14 3.21 -15.04
N ALA A 431 37.12 2.62 -15.75
CA ALA A 431 37.94 1.51 -15.23
C ALA A 431 38.64 1.83 -13.89
N LEU A 432 39.13 3.08 -13.71
CA LEU A 432 39.73 3.52 -12.45
C LEU A 432 38.75 3.43 -11.27
N PHE A 433 37.48 3.77 -11.49
CA PHE A 433 36.46 3.64 -10.46
C PHE A 433 36.29 2.16 -10.06
N MET A 434 36.23 1.27 -11.05
CA MET A 434 36.08 -0.17 -10.82
C MET A 434 37.25 -0.76 -10.02
N ILE A 435 38.45 -0.22 -10.19
CA ILE A 435 39.66 -0.65 -9.48
C ILE A 435 39.68 -0.13 -8.03
N HIS A 436 39.35 1.14 -7.81
CA HIS A 436 39.44 1.77 -6.48
C HIS A 436 38.25 1.44 -5.57
N HIS A 437 37.08 1.12 -6.15
CA HIS A 437 35.83 0.93 -5.43
C HIS A 437 35.27 -0.50 -5.60
N LYS A 438 36.13 -1.52 -5.70
CA LYS A 438 35.71 -2.93 -5.94
C LYS A 438 34.59 -3.43 -5.01
N PRO A 439 34.62 -3.20 -3.68
CA PRO A 439 33.51 -3.61 -2.81
C PRO A 439 32.18 -2.97 -3.19
N LEU A 440 32.19 -1.68 -3.54
CA LEU A 440 31.01 -0.95 -3.97
C LEU A 440 30.46 -1.48 -5.30
N VAL A 441 31.34 -1.81 -6.24
CA VAL A 441 30.96 -2.42 -7.52
C VAL A 441 30.39 -3.83 -7.35
N LEU A 442 30.96 -4.63 -6.44
CA LEU A 442 30.39 -5.93 -6.07
C LEU A 442 28.99 -5.75 -5.50
N TRP A 443 28.79 -4.80 -4.59
CA TRP A 443 27.48 -4.50 -4.03
C TRP A 443 26.47 -4.05 -5.10
N VAL A 444 26.87 -3.17 -6.02
CA VAL A 444 26.03 -2.76 -7.15
C VAL A 444 25.64 -3.96 -8.03
N SER A 445 26.60 -4.83 -8.31
CA SER A 445 26.38 -6.04 -9.12
C SER A 445 25.42 -6.99 -8.40
N PHE A 446 25.59 -7.18 -7.09
CA PHE A 446 24.73 -8.00 -6.24
C PHE A 446 23.29 -7.48 -6.20
N VAL A 447 23.09 -6.17 -6.01
CA VAL A 447 21.76 -5.54 -6.11
C VAL A 447 21.13 -5.83 -7.47
N GLY A 448 21.92 -5.77 -8.54
CA GLY A 448 21.51 -6.18 -9.87
C GLY A 448 21.05 -7.63 -9.94
N VAL A 449 21.77 -8.59 -9.35
CA VAL A 449 21.37 -10.01 -9.29
C VAL A 449 20.01 -10.19 -8.61
N VAL A 450 19.84 -9.55 -7.44
CA VAL A 450 18.59 -9.66 -6.65
C VAL A 450 17.43 -9.04 -7.42
N ALA A 451 17.58 -7.81 -7.90
CA ALA A 451 16.52 -7.05 -8.57
C ALA A 451 16.17 -7.59 -9.96
N SER A 452 17.06 -8.34 -10.61
CA SER A 452 16.81 -8.94 -11.93
C SER A 452 16.24 -10.36 -11.85
N CYS A 453 15.82 -10.82 -10.68
CA CYS A 453 15.16 -12.13 -10.50
C CYS A 453 14.03 -12.37 -11.51
N GLY A 454 14.06 -13.51 -12.19
CA GLY A 454 13.09 -13.85 -13.23
C GLY A 454 13.24 -13.10 -14.56
N THR A 455 14.33 -12.33 -14.75
CA THR A 455 14.59 -11.59 -15.99
C THR A 455 15.87 -12.08 -16.71
N PRO A 456 16.01 -11.85 -18.03
CA PRO A 456 17.22 -12.21 -18.77
C PRO A 456 18.49 -11.49 -18.27
N HIS A 457 18.35 -10.33 -17.62
CA HIS A 457 19.49 -9.56 -17.11
C HIS A 457 20.21 -10.23 -15.94
N ARG A 458 19.57 -11.17 -15.23
CA ARG A 458 20.15 -11.84 -14.05
C ARG A 458 21.49 -12.48 -14.35
N ARG A 459 21.57 -13.21 -15.46
CA ARG A 459 22.82 -13.88 -15.87
C ARG A 459 23.98 -12.91 -16.00
N TRP A 460 23.74 -11.73 -16.59
CA TRP A 460 24.78 -10.72 -16.79
C TRP A 460 25.30 -10.19 -15.45
N PHE A 461 24.40 -9.81 -14.54
CA PHE A 461 24.78 -9.34 -13.20
C PHE A 461 25.47 -10.42 -12.37
N THR A 462 25.02 -11.68 -12.47
CA THR A 462 25.66 -12.81 -11.77
C THR A 462 27.09 -13.01 -12.27
N THR A 463 27.34 -12.90 -13.57
CA THR A 463 28.70 -12.97 -14.13
C THR A 463 29.56 -11.82 -13.60
N GLN A 464 29.05 -10.58 -13.59
CA GLN A 464 29.81 -9.44 -13.04
C GLN A 464 30.14 -9.63 -11.56
N ALA A 465 29.15 -9.99 -10.73
CA ALA A 465 29.35 -10.24 -9.30
C ALA A 465 30.39 -11.33 -9.05
N LYS A 466 30.36 -12.43 -9.82
CA LYS A 466 31.37 -13.50 -9.77
C LYS A 466 32.78 -12.99 -10.09
N THR A 467 32.92 -12.20 -11.15
CA THR A 467 34.21 -11.61 -11.54
C THR A 467 34.77 -10.73 -10.43
N PHE A 468 33.98 -9.83 -9.86
CA PHE A 468 34.44 -8.95 -8.78
C PHE A 468 34.74 -9.70 -7.48
N ALA A 469 33.96 -10.73 -7.13
CA ALA A 469 34.25 -11.58 -5.98
C ALA A 469 35.58 -12.31 -6.14
N ALA A 470 35.84 -12.89 -7.32
CA ALA A 470 37.11 -13.57 -7.63
C ALA A 470 38.31 -12.59 -7.62
N ASP A 471 38.14 -11.39 -8.19
CA ASP A 471 39.16 -10.33 -8.23
C ASP A 471 39.50 -9.74 -6.85
N MET A 472 38.67 -10.00 -5.85
CA MET A 472 38.88 -9.64 -4.44
C MET A 472 39.24 -10.86 -3.58
N SER A 473 39.41 -12.05 -4.19
CA SER A 473 39.72 -13.30 -3.48
C SER A 473 38.69 -13.66 -2.40
N LEU A 474 37.40 -13.37 -2.64
CA LEU A 474 36.29 -13.77 -1.77
C LEU A 474 35.82 -15.17 -2.21
N TYR A 475 36.04 -16.17 -1.36
CA TYR A 475 35.81 -17.58 -1.71
C TYR A 475 34.68 -18.22 -0.90
N THR A 476 34.18 -17.56 0.13
CA THR A 476 33.07 -18.05 0.96
C THR A 476 31.88 -17.12 0.90
N LEU A 477 30.70 -17.67 1.22
CA LEU A 477 29.47 -16.86 1.37
C LEU A 477 29.67 -15.79 2.44
N ASP A 478 30.30 -16.14 3.56
CA ASP A 478 30.54 -15.22 4.67
C ASP A 478 31.44 -14.04 4.26
N ASP A 479 32.50 -14.29 3.48
CA ASP A 479 33.39 -13.23 2.99
C ASP A 479 32.63 -12.21 2.12
N ILE A 480 31.76 -12.70 1.24
CA ILE A 480 30.92 -11.85 0.38
C ILE A 480 29.90 -11.09 1.22
N THR A 481 29.21 -11.77 2.14
CA THR A 481 28.20 -11.15 3.01
C THR A 481 28.80 -10.03 3.85
N VAL A 482 29.95 -10.25 4.50
CA VAL A 482 30.63 -9.23 5.31
C VAL A 482 30.97 -8.00 4.45
N CYS A 483 31.47 -8.21 3.23
CA CYS A 483 31.76 -7.15 2.28
C CYS A 483 30.51 -6.33 1.89
N LEU A 484 29.38 -7.01 1.65
CA LEU A 484 28.10 -6.36 1.33
C LEU A 484 27.50 -5.61 2.53
N GLU A 485 27.63 -6.17 3.74
CA GLU A 485 27.18 -5.58 5.01
C GLU A 485 27.88 -4.26 5.34
N GLU A 486 29.11 -4.05 4.89
CA GLU A 486 29.81 -2.78 5.07
C GLU A 486 29.21 -1.62 4.25
N ILE A 487 28.46 -1.92 3.20
CA ILE A 487 27.82 -0.95 2.31
C ILE A 487 26.36 -0.78 2.75
N PHE A 488 25.42 -1.57 2.21
CA PHE A 488 24.01 -1.58 2.66
C PHE A 488 23.55 -3.00 2.95
N TRP A 489 23.05 -3.23 4.17
CA TRP A 489 22.39 -4.48 4.53
C TRP A 489 21.27 -4.28 5.54
N PHE A 490 20.03 -4.40 5.05
CA PHE A 490 18.82 -4.34 5.85
C PHE A 490 18.39 -5.75 6.26
N LYS A 491 18.49 -6.04 7.57
CA LYS A 491 18.20 -7.35 8.15
C LYS A 491 16.71 -7.53 8.36
N SER A 492 16.10 -8.43 7.58
CA SER A 492 14.72 -8.88 7.79
C SER A 492 14.55 -10.31 7.27
N PRO A 493 13.67 -11.15 7.84
CA PRO A 493 13.51 -12.53 7.38
C PRO A 493 13.22 -12.65 5.88
N ARG A 494 12.50 -11.69 5.30
CA ARG A 494 12.21 -11.65 3.86
C ARG A 494 13.44 -11.31 3.03
N THR A 495 14.20 -10.29 3.43
CA THR A 495 15.38 -9.83 2.68
C THR A 495 16.51 -10.85 2.74
N GLU A 496 16.73 -11.47 3.90
CA GLU A 496 17.73 -12.55 4.06
C GLU A 496 17.45 -13.71 3.08
N ASN A 497 16.20 -14.20 3.01
CA ASN A 497 15.84 -15.25 2.05
C ASN A 497 16.12 -14.86 0.58
N LEU A 498 15.91 -13.59 0.20
CA LEU A 498 16.18 -13.11 -1.15
C LEU A 498 17.70 -12.99 -1.41
N PHE A 499 18.44 -12.52 -0.40
CA PHE A 499 19.88 -12.34 -0.47
C PHE A 499 20.60 -13.68 -0.50
N ASP A 500 20.18 -14.66 0.30
CA ASP A 500 20.72 -16.03 0.31
C ASP A 500 20.58 -16.70 -1.07
N GLN A 501 19.42 -16.54 -1.73
CA GLN A 501 19.21 -17.06 -3.08
C GLN A 501 20.16 -16.42 -4.10
N ALA A 502 20.35 -15.10 -4.02
CA ALA A 502 21.26 -14.39 -4.92
C ALA A 502 22.74 -14.72 -4.63
N LEU A 503 23.12 -14.86 -3.37
CA LEU A 503 24.45 -15.29 -2.96
C LEU A 503 24.75 -16.72 -3.43
N GLY A 504 23.78 -17.63 -3.34
CA GLY A 504 23.88 -18.98 -3.91
C GLY A 504 24.17 -18.97 -5.40
N ASP A 505 23.52 -18.09 -6.17
CA ASP A 505 23.79 -17.92 -7.59
C ASP A 505 25.22 -17.39 -7.85
N VAL A 506 25.69 -16.43 -7.04
CA VAL A 506 27.05 -15.89 -7.14
C VAL A 506 28.10 -16.94 -6.77
N MET A 507 27.82 -17.85 -5.85
CA MET A 507 28.76 -18.90 -5.43
C MET A 507 28.71 -20.17 -6.28
N SER A 508 27.63 -20.39 -7.03
CA SER A 508 27.51 -21.56 -7.90
C SER A 508 28.67 -21.66 -8.90
N THR A 509 29.32 -22.81 -8.98
CA THR A 509 30.27 -23.10 -10.06
C THR A 509 29.51 -23.23 -11.37
N SER A 510 29.94 -22.49 -12.40
CA SER A 510 29.35 -22.49 -13.75
C SER A 510 29.25 -23.88 -14.36
#